data_AF-A0A971I3X5-F1
#
_entry.id   AF-A0A971I3X5-F1
#
_cell.length_a   1.000
_cell.length_b   1.000
_cell.length_c   1.000
_cell.angle_alpha   90.00
_cell.angle_beta   90.00
_cell.angle_gamma   90.00
#
_symmetry.space_group_name_H-M   'P 1'
#
loop_
_entity.id
_entity.type
_entity.pdbx_description
1 polymer ?
#
loop_
_entity_poly.entity_id
_entity_poly.type
_entity_poly.pdbx_seq_one_letter_code
_entity_poly.pdbx_strand_id
1 'polypeptide(L)'
;MQKQCGNIYKTARKAAGLTQEQAAEMLYISTRSLAEYEAGRTVPPCDVVCRMVEVYGATWLAYMHLKTSSEVGRRFLPDLELSGLPMSVLKLQKEVDDVTNIHRDIVEVVCDGKVDEEEIPKWQNIEKEVMEMVSAGLGMLFSQKEKAVSKRLKQKPLHPHYTTRCNEGAIRRSEMIASRYSGFLKKVFPLYLSFLSILYLSIPY
;
A
#
# COMPACT_ATOMS: atom_id res chain seq x y z
N MET A 1 17.07 15.14 9.76
CA MET A 1 16.07 14.52 8.86
C MET A 1 16.72 14.31 7.50
N GLN A 2 17.19 13.09 7.18
CA GLN A 2 17.73 12.82 5.85
C GLN A 2 16.57 12.56 4.90
N LYS A 3 16.25 13.56 4.09
CA LYS A 3 15.39 13.43 2.92
C LYS A 3 16.12 12.49 1.95
N GLN A 4 15.90 11.17 2.04
CA GLN A 4 16.27 10.27 0.95
C GLN A 4 15.33 10.56 -0.22
N CYS A 5 15.61 11.65 -0.94
CA CYS A 5 15.11 11.86 -2.30
C CYS A 5 15.90 10.92 -3.24
N GLY A 6 15.79 9.62 -2.96
CA GLY A 6 16.35 8.56 -3.77
C GLY A 6 15.23 7.95 -4.59
N ASN A 7 15.47 7.78 -5.88
CA ASN A 7 14.59 7.02 -6.77
C ASN A 7 14.13 5.71 -6.09
N ILE A 8 12.82 5.41 -6.19
CA ILE A 8 12.16 4.30 -5.47
C ILE A 8 12.84 2.93 -5.71
N TYR A 9 13.35 2.68 -6.92
CA TYR A 9 14.01 1.41 -7.27
C TYR A 9 15.35 1.27 -6.54
N LYS A 10 16.11 2.36 -6.47
CA LYS A 10 17.42 2.41 -5.79
C LYS A 10 17.26 2.22 -4.28
N THR A 11 16.26 2.86 -3.70
CA THR A 11 15.94 2.75 -2.28
C THR A 11 15.56 1.31 -1.92
N ALA A 12 14.68 0.68 -2.71
CA ALA A 12 14.29 -0.71 -2.51
C ALA A 12 15.48 -1.68 -2.63
N ARG A 13 16.34 -1.53 -3.64
CA ARG A 13 17.54 -2.36 -3.80
C ARG A 13 18.49 -2.22 -2.61
N LYS A 14 18.75 -0.99 -2.17
CA LYS A 14 19.64 -0.73 -1.03
C LYS A 14 19.09 -1.32 0.26
N ALA A 15 17.78 -1.22 0.49
CA ALA A 15 17.11 -1.86 1.62
C ALA A 15 17.24 -3.39 1.60
N ALA A 16 17.27 -3.99 0.40
CA ALA A 16 17.54 -5.42 0.22
C ALA A 16 19.02 -5.81 0.40
N GLY A 17 19.94 -4.84 0.54
CA GLY A 17 21.37 -5.08 0.74
C GLY A 17 22.11 -5.59 -0.50
N LEU A 18 21.57 -5.37 -1.70
CA LEU A 18 22.14 -5.86 -2.97
C LEU A 18 22.99 -4.80 -3.65
N THR A 19 24.09 -5.19 -4.30
CA THR A 19 24.80 -4.31 -5.25
C THR A 19 24.02 -4.16 -6.57
N GLN A 20 24.42 -3.23 -7.44
CA GLN A 20 23.75 -3.09 -8.74
C GLN A 20 24.01 -4.32 -9.63
N GLU A 21 25.19 -4.90 -9.55
CA GLU A 21 25.60 -6.09 -10.30
C GLU A 21 24.76 -7.30 -9.88
N GLN A 22 24.68 -7.55 -8.57
CA GLN A 22 23.87 -8.64 -8.00
C GLN A 22 22.39 -8.49 -8.35
N ALA A 23 21.85 -7.27 -8.25
CA ALA A 23 20.45 -7.02 -8.58
C ALA A 23 20.19 -7.19 -10.09
N ALA A 24 21.06 -6.67 -10.95
CA ALA A 24 20.90 -6.79 -12.40
C ALA A 24 20.90 -8.26 -12.85
N GLU A 25 21.80 -9.07 -12.28
CA GLU A 25 21.84 -10.52 -12.51
C GLU A 25 20.54 -11.21 -12.10
N MET A 26 20.05 -10.97 -10.87
CA MET A 26 18.79 -11.56 -10.37
C MET A 26 17.54 -11.10 -11.14
N LEU A 27 17.58 -9.90 -11.73
CA LEU A 27 16.47 -9.32 -12.49
C LEU A 27 16.51 -9.70 -13.98
N TYR A 28 17.57 -10.36 -14.44
CA TYR A 28 17.83 -10.68 -15.84
C TYR A 28 17.87 -9.44 -16.75
N ILE A 29 18.55 -8.37 -16.29
CA ILE A 29 18.73 -7.12 -17.05
C ILE A 29 20.21 -6.70 -17.02
N SER A 30 20.60 -5.76 -17.88
CA SER A 30 21.94 -5.19 -17.81
C SER A 30 22.10 -4.25 -16.61
N THR A 31 23.31 -4.21 -16.03
CA THR A 31 23.66 -3.25 -14.97
C THR A 31 23.45 -1.81 -15.42
N ARG A 32 23.71 -1.51 -16.70
CA ARG A 32 23.42 -0.22 -17.33
C ARG A 32 21.94 0.13 -17.28
N SER A 33 21.06 -0.79 -17.69
CA SER A 33 19.60 -0.58 -17.66
C SER A 33 19.12 -0.31 -16.24
N LEU A 34 19.60 -1.09 -15.25
CA LEU A 34 19.28 -0.86 -13.85
C LEU A 34 19.75 0.53 -13.38
N ALA A 35 20.95 0.95 -13.77
CA ALA A 35 21.48 2.28 -13.44
C ALA A 35 20.65 3.42 -14.07
N GLU A 36 20.13 3.24 -15.28
CA GLU A 36 19.23 4.20 -15.93
C GLU A 36 17.87 4.28 -15.20
N TYR A 37 17.32 3.14 -14.76
CA TYR A 37 16.10 3.11 -13.93
C TYR A 37 16.31 3.82 -12.59
N GLU A 38 17.42 3.54 -11.90
CA GLU A 38 17.76 4.16 -10.61
C GLU A 38 18.11 5.65 -10.72
N ALA A 39 18.54 6.10 -11.89
CA ALA A 39 18.75 7.51 -12.19
C ALA A 39 17.45 8.22 -12.62
N GLY A 40 16.35 7.49 -12.82
CA GLY A 40 15.09 8.04 -13.31
C GLY A 40 15.11 8.45 -14.78
N ARG A 41 16.12 8.05 -15.55
CA ARG A 41 16.23 8.34 -16.99
C ARG A 41 15.23 7.52 -17.81
N THR A 42 14.90 6.33 -17.33
CA THR A 42 13.97 5.41 -17.98
C THR A 42 13.04 4.81 -16.93
N VAL A 43 11.76 4.68 -17.26
CA VAL A 43 10.80 3.98 -16.40
C VAL A 43 10.90 2.48 -16.70
N PRO A 44 11.15 1.63 -15.70
CA PRO A 44 11.18 0.19 -15.92
C PRO A 44 9.79 -0.33 -16.30
N PRO A 45 9.71 -1.33 -17.21
CA PRO A 45 8.44 -1.96 -17.55
C PRO A 45 7.89 -2.77 -16.36
N CYS A 46 6.57 -2.97 -16.34
CA CYS A 46 5.88 -3.57 -15.18
C CYS A 46 6.39 -4.97 -14.83
N ASP A 47 6.77 -5.78 -15.83
CA ASP A 47 7.30 -7.14 -15.60
C ASP A 47 8.65 -7.10 -14.85
N VAL A 48 9.52 -6.14 -15.17
CA VAL A 48 10.78 -5.89 -14.46
C VAL A 48 10.49 -5.43 -13.03
N VAL A 49 9.50 -4.55 -12.84
CA VAL A 49 9.11 -4.08 -11.51
C VAL A 49 8.53 -5.20 -10.65
N CYS A 50 7.75 -6.12 -11.22
CA CYS A 50 7.30 -7.32 -10.51
C CYS A 50 8.50 -8.16 -10.01
N ARG A 51 9.52 -8.36 -10.86
CA ARG A 51 10.75 -9.04 -10.43
C ARG A 51 11.49 -8.25 -9.35
N MET A 52 11.56 -6.92 -9.45
CA MET A 52 12.15 -6.06 -8.41
C MET A 52 11.44 -6.22 -7.07
N VAL A 53 10.11 -6.26 -7.06
CA VAL A 53 9.31 -6.45 -5.84
C VAL A 53 9.63 -7.79 -5.17
N GLU A 54 9.77 -8.85 -5.97
CA GLU A 54 10.10 -10.20 -5.48
C GLU A 54 11.54 -10.29 -4.97
N VAL A 55 12.52 -9.86 -5.78
CA VAL A 55 13.95 -9.90 -5.46
C VAL A 55 14.29 -9.01 -4.27
N TYR A 56 13.72 -7.81 -4.20
CA TYR A 56 13.98 -6.85 -3.11
C TYR A 56 13.12 -7.12 -1.87
N GLY A 57 12.08 -7.94 -1.97
CA GLY A 57 11.11 -8.15 -0.89
C GLY A 57 10.28 -6.91 -0.55
N ALA A 58 10.20 -5.94 -1.47
CA ALA A 58 9.65 -4.61 -1.24
C ALA A 58 8.29 -4.43 -1.94
N THR A 59 7.19 -4.89 -1.32
CA THR A 59 5.86 -4.81 -1.96
C THR A 59 5.32 -3.40 -2.15
N TRP A 60 5.80 -2.44 -1.35
CA TRP A 60 5.47 -1.02 -1.52
C TRP A 60 5.96 -0.47 -2.87
N LEU A 61 7.00 -1.06 -3.45
CA LEU A 61 7.57 -0.62 -4.73
C LEU A 61 6.56 -0.73 -5.87
N ALA A 62 5.69 -1.75 -5.84
CA ALA A 62 4.63 -1.91 -6.84
C ALA A 62 3.64 -0.73 -6.81
N TYR A 63 3.19 -0.35 -5.61
CA TYR A 63 2.27 0.77 -5.42
C TYR A 63 2.92 2.08 -5.88
N MET A 64 4.14 2.35 -5.43
CA MET A 64 4.87 3.56 -5.79
C MET A 64 5.16 3.64 -7.28
N HIS A 65 5.48 2.51 -7.93
CA HIS A 65 5.62 2.46 -9.37
C HIS A 65 4.31 2.87 -10.05
N LEU A 66 3.19 2.22 -9.75
CA LEU A 66 1.89 2.54 -10.37
C LEU A 66 1.47 4.00 -10.15
N LYS A 67 1.64 4.50 -8.92
CA LYS A 67 1.33 5.89 -8.56
C LYS A 67 2.18 6.89 -9.33
N THR A 68 3.43 6.58 -9.68
CA THR A 68 4.35 7.54 -10.32
C THR A 68 4.47 7.36 -11.84
N SER A 69 4.31 6.15 -12.35
CA SER A 69 4.51 5.81 -13.77
C SER A 69 3.27 6.01 -14.64
N SER A 70 2.07 6.00 -14.04
CA SER A 70 0.81 6.09 -14.78
C SER A 70 0.03 7.36 -14.42
N GLU A 71 -0.63 7.96 -15.41
CA GLU A 71 -1.48 9.14 -15.20
C GLU A 71 -2.69 8.83 -14.31
N VAL A 72 -3.32 7.69 -14.54
CA VAL A 72 -4.42 7.18 -13.72
C VAL A 72 -3.96 6.98 -12.28
N GLY A 73 -2.78 6.38 -12.07
CA GLY A 73 -2.21 6.21 -10.75
C GLY A 73 -1.98 7.54 -10.05
N ARG A 74 -1.34 8.50 -10.72
CA ARG A 74 -1.08 9.84 -10.16
C ARG A 74 -2.36 10.54 -9.69
N ARG A 75 -3.42 10.47 -10.49
CA ARG A 75 -4.67 11.20 -10.24
C ARG A 75 -5.58 10.55 -9.21
N PHE A 76 -5.62 9.21 -9.14
CA PHE A 76 -6.65 8.50 -8.37
C PHE A 76 -6.13 7.67 -7.20
N LEU A 77 -4.84 7.30 -7.16
CA LEU A 77 -4.29 6.57 -6.03
C LEU A 77 -3.91 7.53 -4.89
N PRO A 78 -4.18 7.19 -3.61
CA PRO A 78 -3.72 7.98 -2.47
C PRO A 78 -2.20 8.19 -2.45
N ASP A 79 -1.76 9.33 -1.94
CA ASP A 79 -0.34 9.54 -1.64
C ASP A 79 0.05 8.71 -0.43
N LEU A 80 1.20 8.05 -0.51
CA LEU A 80 1.64 7.08 0.48
C LEU A 80 2.91 7.53 1.18
N GLU A 81 2.83 7.69 2.49
CA GLU A 81 4.00 7.97 3.33
C GLU A 81 4.48 6.69 4.02
N LEU A 82 5.62 6.18 3.56
CA LEU A 82 6.27 5.04 4.19
C LEU A 82 7.00 5.50 5.46
N SER A 83 6.63 4.92 6.59
CA SER A 83 7.25 5.17 7.88
C SER A 83 7.49 3.84 8.62
N GLY A 84 8.29 3.89 9.69
CA GLY A 84 8.51 2.72 10.52
C GLY A 84 7.20 2.24 11.18
N LEU A 85 7.14 0.94 11.51
CA LEU A 85 5.92 0.31 12.05
C LEU A 85 5.24 1.12 13.17
N PRO A 86 5.94 1.59 14.23
CA PRO A 86 5.29 2.35 15.30
C PRO A 86 4.61 3.64 14.81
N MET A 87 5.29 4.42 13.97
CA MET A 87 4.75 5.66 13.42
C MET A 87 3.58 5.39 12.49
N SER A 88 3.65 4.34 11.67
CA SER A 88 2.56 3.97 10.76
C SER A 88 1.29 3.53 11.51
N VAL A 89 1.45 2.85 12.65
CA VAL A 89 0.33 2.46 13.52
C VAL A 89 -0.28 3.69 14.19
N LEU A 90 0.55 4.59 14.74
CA LEU A 90 0.07 5.83 15.36
C LEU A 90 -0.65 6.74 14.36
N LYS A 91 -0.12 6.85 13.14
CA LYS A 91 -0.77 7.61 12.06
C LYS A 91 -2.15 7.01 11.76
N LEU A 92 -2.23 5.69 11.58
CA LEU A 92 -3.53 5.04 11.36
C LEU A 92 -4.51 5.27 12.51
N GLN A 93 -4.06 5.21 13.77
CA GLN A 93 -4.92 5.51 14.92
C GLN A 93 -5.46 6.94 14.89
N LYS A 94 -4.61 7.93 14.57
CA LYS A 94 -5.02 9.33 14.38
C LYS A 94 -6.07 9.45 13.28
N GLU A 95 -5.84 8.86 12.10
CA GLU A 95 -6.81 8.99 10.98
C GLU A 95 -8.15 8.29 11.27
N VAL A 96 -8.13 7.20 12.06
CA VAL A 96 -9.37 6.54 12.53
C VAL A 96 -10.15 7.45 13.48
N ASP A 97 -9.46 8.18 14.36
CA ASP A 97 -10.08 9.15 15.26
C ASP A 97 -10.71 10.32 14.47
N ASP A 98 -10.00 10.85 13.47
CA ASP A 98 -10.51 11.94 12.63
C ASP A 98 -11.78 11.55 11.87
N VAL A 99 -11.81 10.36 11.27
CA VAL A 99 -13.02 9.82 10.63
C VAL A 99 -14.16 9.62 11.65
N THR A 100 -13.83 9.21 12.87
CA THR A 100 -14.83 9.06 13.95
C THR A 100 -15.41 10.42 14.36
N ASN A 101 -14.58 11.46 14.39
CA ASN A 101 -14.99 12.83 14.76
C ASN A 101 -15.95 13.44 13.73
N ILE A 102 -15.89 13.03 12.47
CA ILE A 102 -16.81 13.49 11.41
C ILE A 102 -17.99 12.54 11.15
N HIS A 103 -18.19 11.50 11.98
CA HIS A 103 -19.24 10.50 11.77
C HIS A 103 -20.63 11.10 11.59
N ARG A 104 -20.96 12.16 12.33
CA ARG A 104 -22.26 12.84 12.20
C ARG A 104 -22.44 13.44 10.80
N ASP A 105 -21.42 14.12 10.27
CA ASP A 105 -21.46 14.73 8.95
C ASP A 105 -21.63 13.68 7.86
N ILE A 106 -20.98 12.51 8.01
CA ILE A 106 -21.16 11.38 7.10
C ILE A 106 -22.62 10.94 7.06
N VAL A 107 -23.25 10.77 8.24
CA VAL A 107 -24.65 10.35 8.31
C VAL A 107 -25.55 11.42 7.70
N GLU A 108 -25.37 12.69 8.04
CA GLU A 108 -26.18 13.79 7.53
C GLU A 108 -26.14 13.86 6.00
N VAL A 109 -24.95 13.87 5.39
CA VAL A 109 -24.74 14.03 3.93
C VAL A 109 -25.13 12.78 3.14
N VAL A 110 -25.06 11.58 3.71
CA VAL A 110 -25.32 10.33 2.96
C VAL A 110 -26.78 9.87 3.11
N CYS A 111 -27.53 10.35 4.10
CA CYS A 111 -28.85 9.83 4.46
C CYS A 111 -29.87 9.83 3.32
N ASP A 112 -29.89 10.88 2.49
CA ASP A 112 -30.85 11.04 1.40
C ASP A 112 -30.35 10.42 0.07
N GLY A 113 -29.10 9.92 0.07
CA GLY A 113 -28.42 9.32 -1.08
C GLY A 113 -28.00 10.31 -2.16
N LYS A 114 -28.00 11.62 -1.89
CA LYS A 114 -27.60 12.67 -2.83
C LYS A 114 -26.65 13.64 -2.11
N VAL A 115 -25.77 14.27 -2.86
CA VAL A 115 -24.93 15.36 -2.34
C VAL A 115 -25.33 16.60 -3.12
N ASP A 116 -25.96 17.55 -2.45
CA ASP A 116 -26.34 18.83 -3.04
C ASP A 116 -25.18 19.85 -3.06
N GLU A 117 -25.38 21.01 -3.70
CA GLU A 117 -24.34 22.03 -3.84
C GLU A 117 -23.88 22.61 -2.49
N GLU A 118 -24.75 22.64 -1.48
CA GLU A 118 -24.46 23.14 -0.14
C GLU A 118 -23.67 22.10 0.68
N GLU A 119 -23.83 20.82 0.37
CA GLU A 119 -23.15 19.69 1.00
C GLU A 119 -21.78 19.39 0.40
N ILE A 120 -21.45 19.86 -0.81
CA ILE A 120 -20.14 19.64 -1.46
C ILE A 120 -18.96 19.91 -0.51
N PRO A 121 -18.90 21.01 0.25
CA PRO A 121 -17.79 21.26 1.17
C PRO A 121 -17.69 20.22 2.30
N LYS A 122 -18.83 19.78 2.85
CA LYS A 122 -18.86 18.71 3.87
C LYS A 122 -18.41 17.39 3.27
N TRP A 123 -18.88 17.07 2.07
CA TRP A 123 -18.48 15.87 1.34
C TRP A 123 -16.98 15.84 1.03
N GLN A 124 -16.39 16.96 0.60
CA GLN A 124 -14.96 17.07 0.36
C GLN A 124 -14.14 16.81 1.63
N ASN A 125 -14.61 17.25 2.79
CA ASN A 125 -13.98 16.95 4.07
C ASN A 125 -14.07 15.45 4.39
N ILE A 126 -15.23 14.83 4.19
CA ILE A 126 -15.43 13.39 4.37
C ILE A 126 -14.49 12.59 3.46
N GLU A 127 -14.44 12.91 2.16
CA GLU A 127 -13.57 12.25 1.19
C GLU A 127 -12.10 12.37 1.59
N LYS A 128 -11.68 13.56 2.03
CA LYS A 128 -10.32 13.81 2.51
C LYS A 128 -9.97 12.91 3.69
N GLU A 129 -10.75 12.92 4.77
CA GLU A 129 -10.45 12.13 5.98
C GLU A 129 -10.46 10.62 5.69
N VAL A 130 -11.39 10.15 4.84
CA VAL A 130 -11.42 8.75 4.41
C VAL A 130 -10.17 8.38 3.60
N MET A 131 -9.73 9.25 2.68
CA MET A 131 -8.54 9.02 1.87
C MET A 131 -7.25 9.06 2.70
N GLU A 132 -7.17 9.94 3.71
CA GLU A 132 -6.07 9.98 4.67
C GLU A 132 -5.99 8.67 5.49
N MET A 133 -7.13 8.16 5.96
CA MET A 133 -7.22 6.86 6.64
C MET A 133 -6.79 5.70 5.73
N VAL A 134 -7.25 5.66 4.47
CA VAL A 134 -6.84 4.62 3.50
C VAL A 134 -5.33 4.67 3.25
N SER A 135 -4.77 5.88 3.07
CA SER A 135 -3.33 6.09 2.92
C SER A 135 -2.55 5.57 4.14
N ALA A 136 -2.97 5.92 5.35
CA ALA A 136 -2.33 5.46 6.58
C ALA A 136 -2.39 3.92 6.72
N GLY A 137 -3.53 3.32 6.37
CA GLY A 137 -3.69 1.86 6.36
C GLY A 137 -2.74 1.17 5.37
N LEU A 138 -2.64 1.69 4.15
CA LEU A 138 -1.67 1.19 3.16
C LEU A 138 -0.23 1.38 3.65
N GLY A 139 0.09 2.53 4.24
CA GLY A 139 1.42 2.82 4.79
C GLY A 139 1.83 1.82 5.87
N MET A 140 0.90 1.50 6.77
CA MET A 140 1.09 0.47 7.81
C MET A 140 1.25 -0.93 7.23
N LEU A 141 0.47 -1.31 6.22
CA LEU A 141 0.62 -2.63 5.58
C LEU A 141 2.00 -2.79 4.92
N PHE A 142 2.56 -1.70 4.41
CA PHE A 142 3.85 -1.68 3.75
C PHE A 142 5.05 -1.57 4.71
N SER A 143 4.86 -1.09 5.94
CA SER A 143 5.93 -1.00 6.95
C SER A 143 6.35 -2.36 7.54
N GLN A 144 5.52 -3.41 7.40
CA GLN A 144 5.73 -4.71 8.07
C GLN A 144 6.83 -5.61 7.47
N LYS A 145 7.41 -5.29 6.30
CA LYS A 145 8.20 -6.28 5.54
C LYS A 145 9.72 -6.14 5.58
N GLU A 146 10.28 -5.10 6.17
CA GLU A 146 11.74 -4.88 6.10
C GLU A 146 12.59 -5.94 6.83
N LYS A 147 12.03 -6.76 7.73
CA LYS A 147 12.84 -7.70 8.55
C LYS A 147 12.53 -9.19 8.39
N ALA A 148 11.41 -9.58 7.79
CA ALA A 148 10.98 -10.99 7.78
C ALA A 148 11.43 -11.79 6.54
N VAL A 149 11.68 -11.13 5.40
CA VAL A 149 11.95 -11.81 4.11
C VAL A 149 13.41 -12.28 3.99
N SER A 150 14.36 -11.56 4.59
CA SER A 150 15.80 -11.92 4.60
C SER A 150 16.07 -13.31 5.21
N LYS A 151 15.18 -13.82 6.08
CA LYS A 151 15.29 -15.18 6.64
C LYS A 151 14.68 -16.28 5.77
N ARG A 152 13.73 -16.00 4.87
CA ARG A 152 13.03 -17.06 4.09
C ARG A 152 13.60 -17.29 2.69
N LEU A 153 14.23 -16.31 2.06
CA LEU A 153 14.74 -16.46 0.68
C LEU A 153 16.08 -17.20 0.57
N LYS A 154 16.75 -17.52 1.68
CA LYS A 154 17.99 -18.32 1.67
C LYS A 154 17.79 -19.82 1.37
N GLN A 155 16.58 -20.29 1.03
CA GLN A 155 16.27 -21.73 0.95
C GLN A 155 15.55 -22.22 -0.31
N LYS A 156 15.44 -21.45 -1.41
CA LYS A 156 14.87 -22.04 -2.63
C LYS A 156 15.55 -21.54 -3.91
N PRO A 157 16.21 -22.42 -4.68
CA PRO A 157 16.67 -22.07 -6.02
C PRO A 157 15.46 -22.02 -6.95
N LEU A 158 15.35 -20.96 -7.75
CA LEU A 158 14.28 -20.80 -8.73
C LEU A 158 14.84 -21.04 -10.14
N HIS A 159 14.54 -22.20 -10.72
CA HIS A 159 14.76 -22.49 -12.13
C HIS A 159 13.60 -21.91 -12.97
N PRO A 160 13.82 -21.48 -14.23
CA PRO A 160 12.88 -20.66 -14.96
C PRO A 160 11.94 -21.49 -15.83
N HIS A 161 10.64 -21.22 -15.73
CA HIS A 161 9.71 -21.45 -16.83
C HIS A 161 8.94 -20.17 -17.10
N TYR A 162 9.30 -19.54 -18.21
CA TYR A 162 8.56 -18.46 -18.82
C TYR A 162 7.34 -19.07 -19.50
N THR A 163 6.14 -18.63 -19.12
CA THR A 163 5.01 -18.57 -20.05
C THR A 163 4.23 -17.30 -19.81
N THR A 164 4.25 -16.46 -20.83
CA THR A 164 3.32 -15.36 -21.09
C THR A 164 1.88 -15.88 -21.04
N ARG A 165 1.13 -15.52 -19.99
CA ARG A 165 -0.34 -15.42 -20.03
C ARG A 165 -0.81 -14.53 -18.89
N CYS A 166 -0.86 -13.22 -19.16
CA CYS A 166 -1.84 -12.38 -18.48
C CYS A 166 -3.23 -13.02 -18.64
N ASN A 167 -3.99 -13.07 -17.55
CA ASN A 167 -5.45 -13.19 -17.46
C ASN A 167 -6.10 -14.45 -16.85
N GLU A 168 -5.39 -15.50 -16.41
CA GLU A 168 -6.07 -16.61 -15.68
C GLU A 168 -5.54 -16.86 -14.26
N GLY A 169 -4.25 -16.59 -14.00
CA GLY A 169 -3.64 -16.74 -12.66
C GLY A 169 -3.91 -15.59 -11.68
N ALA A 170 -4.33 -14.42 -12.19
CA ALA A 170 -4.63 -13.24 -11.37
C ALA A 170 -5.91 -13.42 -10.54
N ILE A 171 -6.89 -14.18 -11.05
CA ILE A 171 -8.17 -14.45 -10.39
C ILE A 171 -7.99 -15.40 -9.19
N ARG A 172 -7.20 -16.47 -9.33
CA ARG A 172 -6.93 -17.39 -8.20
C ARG A 172 -6.04 -16.79 -7.11
N ARG A 173 -5.16 -15.82 -7.46
CA ARG A 173 -4.33 -15.11 -6.46
C ARG A 173 -5.07 -13.92 -5.83
N SER A 174 -5.96 -13.25 -6.56
CA SER A 174 -6.86 -12.24 -5.98
C SER A 174 -7.85 -12.86 -5.01
N GLU A 175 -8.34 -14.08 -5.26
CA GLU A 175 -9.14 -14.86 -4.30
C GLU A 175 -8.36 -15.21 -3.01
N MET A 176 -7.07 -15.52 -3.12
CA MET A 176 -6.22 -15.82 -1.95
C MET A 176 -5.90 -14.56 -1.12
N ILE A 177 -5.75 -13.41 -1.78
CA ILE A 177 -5.58 -12.11 -1.12
C ILE A 177 -6.91 -11.64 -0.50
N ALA A 178 -8.03 -11.74 -1.23
CA ALA A 178 -9.38 -11.44 -0.75
C ALA A 178 -9.79 -12.34 0.43
N SER A 179 -9.45 -13.64 0.40
CA SER A 179 -9.63 -14.55 1.53
C SER A 179 -8.84 -14.09 2.76
N ARG A 180 -7.61 -13.59 2.57
CA ARG A 180 -6.76 -13.07 3.65
C ARG A 180 -7.26 -11.75 4.23
N TYR A 181 -7.81 -10.85 3.41
CA TYR A 181 -8.49 -9.63 3.86
C TYR A 181 -9.86 -9.92 4.51
N SER A 182 -10.60 -10.94 4.05
CA SER A 182 -11.85 -11.38 4.69
C SER A 182 -11.62 -11.93 6.10
N GLY A 183 -10.51 -12.64 6.31
CA GLY A 183 -10.11 -13.12 7.64
C GLY A 183 -9.63 -12.02 8.58
N PHE A 184 -9.04 -10.95 8.04
CA PHE A 184 -8.67 -9.76 8.80
C PHE A 184 -9.90 -8.94 9.19
N LEU A 185 -10.81 -8.69 8.24
CA LEU A 185 -12.10 -8.04 8.50
C LEU A 185 -12.92 -8.84 9.52
N LYS A 186 -13.04 -10.16 9.39
CA LYS A 186 -13.73 -11.02 10.39
C LYS A 186 -13.10 -11.00 11.79
N LYS A 187 -11.82 -10.62 11.94
CA LYS A 187 -11.14 -10.50 13.24
C LYS A 187 -11.21 -9.10 13.84
N VAL A 188 -11.23 -8.06 13.00
CA VAL A 188 -11.29 -6.65 13.42
C VAL A 188 -12.74 -6.21 13.67
N PHE A 189 -13.70 -6.70 12.88
CA PHE A 189 -15.12 -6.39 13.01
C PHE A 189 -15.72 -6.72 14.40
N PRO A 190 -15.40 -7.86 15.07
CA PRO A 190 -15.90 -8.11 16.43
C PRO A 190 -15.28 -7.19 17.50
N LEU A 191 -14.07 -6.66 17.30
CA LEU A 191 -13.48 -5.64 18.18
C LEU A 191 -14.17 -4.29 18.03
N TYR A 192 -14.60 -3.95 16.80
CA TYR A 192 -15.38 -2.75 16.52
C TYR A 192 -16.81 -2.84 17.07
N LEU A 193 -17.46 -4.01 16.95
CA LEU A 193 -18.79 -4.26 17.53
C LEU A 193 -18.80 -4.28 19.06
N SER A 194 -17.73 -4.77 19.71
CA SER A 194 -17.62 -4.74 21.17
C SER A 194 -17.27 -3.34 21.69
N PHE A 195 -16.55 -2.51 20.93
CA PHE A 195 -16.40 -1.09 21.24
C PHE A 195 -17.72 -0.30 21.09
N LEU A 196 -18.49 -0.58 20.03
CA LEU A 196 -19.83 0.00 19.82
C LEU A 196 -20.83 -0.42 20.90
N SER A 197 -20.79 -1.66 21.40
CA SER A 197 -21.69 -2.08 22.49
C SER A 197 -21.35 -1.42 23.83
N ILE A 198 -20.08 -1.15 24.11
CA ILE A 198 -19.65 -0.43 25.33
C ILE A 198 -20.09 1.04 25.26
N LEU A 199 -20.04 1.66 24.08
CA LEU A 199 -20.49 3.04 23.88
C LEU A 199 -22.02 3.18 23.97
N TYR A 200 -22.79 2.21 23.46
CA TYR A 200 -24.27 2.24 23.49
C TYR A 200 -24.88 1.98 24.88
N LEU A 201 -24.16 1.29 25.78
CA LEU A 201 -24.61 1.01 27.16
C LEU A 201 -24.39 2.17 28.14
N SER A 202 -23.79 3.28 27.71
CA SER A 202 -23.45 4.42 28.58
C SER A 202 -24.33 5.65 28.36
N ILE A 203 -25.41 5.54 27.60
CA ILE A 203 -26.39 6.63 27.42
C ILE A 203 -27.58 6.36 28.37
N PRO A 204 -27.70 7.09 29.50
CA PRO A 204 -28.92 7.02 30.30
C PRO A 204 -30.05 7.73 29.54
N TYR A 205 -31.23 7.08 29.51
CA TYR A 205 -32.49 7.63 29.00
C TYR A 205 -32.94 8.87 29.77
#